data_AF-A0A2N7AX17-F1
#
_entry.id   AF-A0A2N7AX17-F1
#
_cell.length_a   1.000
_cell.length_b   1.000
_cell.length_c   1.000
_cell.angle_alpha   90.00
_cell.angle_beta   90.00
_cell.angle_gamma   90.00
#
_symmetry.space_group_name_H-M   'P 1'
#
loop_
_entity.id
_entity.type
_entity.pdbx_description
1 polymer ?
#
loop_
_entity_poly.entity_id
_entity_poly.type
_entity_poly.pdbx_seq_one_letter_code
_entity_poly.pdbx_strand_id
1 'polypeptide(L)'
;MQTLDQSKLYYRRVTSLDIVTLIMIIGLLFFPSGYLLSLLLIVVYPFSHSKILVSDIGDRDVRIWVRTMDWNHYRKLHGINFLAQYKSQGSTVHIKQV
;
A
#
# COMPACT_ATOMS: atom_id res chain seq x y z
N MET A 1 14.09 7.89 -14.66
CA MET A 1 13.07 6.97 -14.10
C MET A 1 13.48 6.70 -12.67
N GLN A 2 12.60 6.92 -11.68
CA GLN A 2 12.97 6.83 -10.26
C GLN A 2 12.71 5.41 -9.76
N THR A 3 13.70 4.53 -9.95
CA THR A 3 13.68 3.16 -9.43
C THR A 3 13.90 3.19 -7.92
N LEU A 4 13.07 2.48 -7.14
CA LEU A 4 13.34 2.29 -5.71
C LEU A 4 14.72 1.66 -5.53
N ASP A 5 15.47 2.20 -4.57
CA ASP A 5 16.69 1.57 -4.09
C ASP A 5 16.35 0.21 -3.47
N GLN A 6 16.82 -0.88 -4.08
CA GLN A 6 16.49 -2.24 -3.64
C GLN A 6 17.12 -2.60 -2.29
N SER A 7 18.17 -1.87 -1.87
CA SER A 7 18.85 -2.09 -0.59
C SER A 7 18.07 -1.58 0.62
N LYS A 8 17.05 -0.73 0.38
CA LYS A 8 16.25 -0.08 1.43
C LYS A 8 14.88 -0.72 1.57
N LEU A 9 14.34 -0.66 2.79
CA LEU A 9 13.01 -1.16 3.12
C LEU A 9 12.00 -0.01 3.08
N TYR A 10 10.98 -0.13 2.24
CA TYR A 10 9.93 0.87 2.10
C TYR A 10 8.58 0.30 2.52
N TYR A 11 7.70 1.16 3.03
CA TYR A 11 6.29 0.83 3.30
C TYR A 11 5.36 1.80 2.56
N ARG A 12 4.19 1.31 2.17
CA ARG A 12 3.14 2.13 1.56
C ARG A 12 2.45 2.95 2.66
N ARG A 13 2.27 4.24 2.43
CA ARG A 13 1.48 5.09 3.33
C ARG A 13 0.00 5.01 3.02
N VAL A 14 -0.80 5.09 4.08
CA VAL A 14 -2.23 5.35 3.97
C VAL A 14 -2.40 6.79 3.50
N THR A 15 -3.05 6.97 2.37
CA THR A 15 -3.40 8.27 1.81
C THR A 15 -4.81 8.67 2.22
N SER A 16 -5.13 9.96 2.15
CA SER A 16 -6.50 10.43 2.39
C SER A 16 -7.53 9.75 1.49
N LEU A 17 -7.12 9.37 0.27
CA LEU A 17 -7.96 8.64 -0.69
C LEU A 17 -8.28 7.22 -0.19
N ASP A 18 -7.31 6.54 0.45
CA ASP A 18 -7.54 5.22 1.05
C ASP A 18 -8.59 5.31 2.17
N ILE A 19 -8.54 6.38 2.98
CA ILE A 19 -9.50 6.64 4.07
C ILE A 19 -10.90 6.93 3.50
N VAL A 20 -11.00 7.81 2.51
CA VAL A 20 -12.28 8.15 1.87
C VAL A 20 -12.92 6.92 1.25
N THR A 21 -12.16 6.10 0.52
CA THR A 21 -12.67 4.85 -0.06
C THR A 21 -13.16 3.88 1.01
N LEU A 22 -12.45 3.76 2.13
CA LEU A 22 -12.86 2.89 3.24
C LEU A 22 -14.15 3.39 3.89
N ILE A 23 -14.29 4.69 4.11
CA ILE A 23 -15.55 5.30 4.61
C ILE A 23 -16.69 5.06 3.63
N MET A 24 -16.45 5.22 2.32
CA MET A 24 -17.45 4.95 1.28
C MET A 24 -17.90 3.49 1.28
N ILE A 25 -16.97 2.54 1.39
CA ILE A 25 -17.29 1.11 1.51
C ILE A 25 -18.16 0.85 2.73
N ILE A 26 -17.81 1.40 3.90
CA ILE A 26 -18.60 1.26 5.13
C ILE A 26 -19.99 1.89 4.96
N GLY A 27 -20.07 3.09 4.39
CA GLY A 27 -21.34 3.78 4.13
C GLY A 27 -22.25 2.98 3.19
N LEU A 28 -21.68 2.33 2.17
CA LEU A 28 -22.41 1.50 1.22
C LEU A 28 -22.96 0.23 1.85
N LEU A 29 -22.32 -0.33 2.88
CA LEU A 29 -22.83 -1.53 3.57
C LEU A 29 -24.18 -1.30 4.27
N PHE A 30 -24.57 -0.05 4.53
CA PHE A 30 -25.88 0.27 5.10
C PHE A 30 -27.04 0.17 4.08
N PHE A 31 -26.75 0.05 2.79
CA PHE A 31 -27.76 -0.11 1.75
C PHE A 31 -27.91 -1.58 1.36
N PRO A 32 -29.15 -2.08 1.14
CA PRO A 32 -29.40 -3.50 0.84
C PRO A 32 -28.69 -4.00 -0.43
N SER A 33 -28.43 -3.11 -1.40
CA SER A 33 -27.68 -3.41 -2.64
C SER A 33 -26.25 -2.87 -2.63
N GLY A 34 -25.82 -2.22 -1.56
CA GLY A 34 -24.52 -1.54 -1.52
C GLY A 34 -23.34 -2.50 -1.42
N TYR A 35 -23.57 -3.77 -1.07
CA TYR A 35 -22.52 -4.80 -1.05
C TYR A 35 -21.86 -5.02 -2.42
N LEU A 36 -22.63 -4.97 -3.53
CA LEU A 36 -22.08 -5.08 -4.89
C LEU A 36 -21.17 -3.90 -5.21
N LEU A 37 -21.58 -2.69 -4.82
CA LEU A 37 -20.83 -1.47 -5.06
C LEU A 37 -19.55 -1.42 -4.20
N SER A 38 -19.63 -1.88 -2.95
CA SER A 38 -18.46 -2.06 -2.08
C SER A 38 -17.46 -3.05 -2.66
N LEU A 39 -17.94 -4.17 -3.19
CA LEU A 39 -17.07 -5.19 -3.80
C LEU A 39 -16.39 -4.65 -5.07
N LEU A 40 -17.13 -3.90 -5.90
CA LEU A 40 -16.58 -3.21 -7.05
C LEU A 40 -15.49 -2.21 -6.65
N LEU A 41 -15.73 -1.40 -5.61
CA LEU A 41 -14.76 -0.43 -5.09
C LEU A 41 -13.48 -1.13 -4.62
N ILE A 42 -13.59 -2.24 -3.87
CA ILE A 42 -12.42 -3.00 -3.39
C ILE A 42 -11.56 -3.51 -4.56
N VAL A 43 -12.19 -3.92 -5.66
CA VAL A 43 -11.48 -4.44 -6.84
C VAL A 43 -10.91 -3.32 -7.70
N VAL A 44 -11.67 -2.28 -7.99
CA VAL A 44 -11.28 -1.22 -8.92
C VAL A 44 -10.27 -0.26 -8.29
N TYR A 45 -10.45 0.05 -7.00
CA TYR A 45 -9.60 0.98 -6.27
C TYR A 45 -8.09 0.71 -6.41
N PRO A 46 -7.56 -0.51 -6.15
CA PRO A 46 -6.13 -0.79 -6.30
C PRO A 46 -5.63 -0.64 -7.74
N PHE A 47 -6.50 -0.76 -8.76
CA PHE A 47 -6.13 -0.58 -10.16
C PHE A 47 -6.18 0.89 -10.61
N SER A 48 -7.04 1.71 -10.01
CA SER A 48 -7.15 3.14 -10.36
C SER A 48 -5.91 3.95 -9.97
N HIS A 49 -5.12 3.48 -9.00
CA HIS A 49 -3.90 4.16 -8.59
C HIS A 49 -2.73 3.83 -9.53
N SER A 50 -2.36 4.79 -10.39
CA SER A 50 -1.12 4.72 -11.19
C SER A 50 0.13 4.98 -10.35
N LYS A 51 -0.01 5.78 -9.29
CA LYS A 51 1.06 6.13 -8.34
C LYS A 51 0.61 5.87 -6.92
N ILE A 52 1.53 5.38 -6.12
CA ILE A 52 1.37 5.20 -4.68
C ILE A 52 2.43 6.00 -3.94
N LEU A 53 2.12 6.34 -2.70
CA LEU A 53 3.06 7.00 -1.81
C LEU A 53 3.75 5.96 -0.93
N VAL A 54 5.07 5.95 -0.96
CA VAL A 54 5.91 5.11 -0.10
C VAL A 54 6.85 5.96 0.74
N SER A 55 7.23 5.45 1.90
CA SER A 55 8.25 6.04 2.75
C SER A 55 9.29 5.00 3.14
N ASP A 56 10.51 5.46 3.36
CA ASP A 56 11.60 4.66 3.90
C ASP A 56 11.28 4.31 5.37
N ILE A 57 11.64 3.10 5.80
CA ILE A 57 11.56 2.67 7.19
C ILE A 57 12.58 3.41 8.08
N GLY A 58 13.77 3.69 7.53
CA GLY A 58 14.87 4.37 8.22
C GLY A 58 14.71 5.89 8.28
N ASP A 59 14.01 6.48 7.32
CA ASP A 59 13.72 7.91 7.29
C ASP A 59 12.24 8.17 6.99
N ARG A 60 11.48 8.42 8.07
CA ARG A 60 10.03 8.61 8.01
C ARG A 60 9.61 9.94 7.41
N ASP A 61 10.50 10.91 7.23
CA ASP A 61 10.11 12.19 6.62
C ASP A 61 10.17 12.16 5.10
N VAL A 62 10.86 11.18 4.53
CA VAL A 62 10.96 11.00 3.08
C VAL A 62 9.66 10.40 2.53
N ARG A 63 9.01 11.16 1.65
CA ARG A 63 7.78 10.77 0.92
C ARG A 63 8.11 10.63 -0.56
N ILE A 64 8.07 9.40 -1.07
CA ILE A 64 8.41 9.09 -2.46
C ILE A 64 7.15 8.63 -3.18
N TRP A 65 6.84 9.27 -4.31
CA TRP A 65 5.77 8.84 -5.20
C TRP A 65 6.31 7.87 -6.23
N VAL A 66 5.77 6.66 -6.23
CA VAL A 66 6.29 5.54 -7.02
C VAL A 66 5.15 4.99 -7.85
N ARG A 67 5.43 4.56 -9.08
CA ARG A 67 4.43 3.90 -9.92
C ARG A 67 4.02 2.57 -9.28
N THR A 68 2.75 2.23 -9.37
CA THR A 68 2.22 0.98 -8.83
C THR A 68 2.92 -0.24 -9.43
N MET A 69 3.38 -0.16 -10.68
CA MET A 69 4.13 -1.22 -11.35
C MET A 69 5.51 -1.46 -10.68
N ASP A 70 6.27 -0.39 -10.43
CA ASP A 70 7.58 -0.46 -9.78
C ASP A 70 7.46 -0.96 -8.34
N TRP A 71 6.42 -0.52 -7.64
CA TRP A 71 6.10 -1.02 -6.30
C TRP A 71 5.69 -2.49 -6.29
N ASN A 72 4.88 -2.93 -7.25
CA ASN A 72 4.46 -4.32 -7.33
C ASN A 72 5.65 -5.23 -7.65
N HIS A 73 6.59 -4.75 -8.46
CA HIS A 73 7.86 -5.44 -8.71
C HIS A 73 8.70 -5.54 -7.43
N TYR A 74 8.92 -4.42 -6.73
CA TYR A 74 9.65 -4.38 -5.46
C TYR A 74 9.03 -5.32 -4.41
N ARG A 75 7.71 -5.29 -4.23
CA ARG A 75 7.03 -6.15 -3.26
C ARG A 75 7.17 -7.63 -3.58
N LYS A 76 7.12 -8.01 -4.86
CA LYS A 76 7.33 -9.40 -5.28
C LYS A 76 8.74 -9.85 -4.97
N LEU A 77 9.74 -8.99 -5.20
CA LEU A 77 11.14 -9.29 -4.91
C LEU A 77 11.40 -9.47 -3.41
N HIS A 78 10.78 -8.61 -2.58
CA HIS A 78 10.99 -8.57 -1.13
C HIS A 78 9.99 -9.43 -0.33
N GLY A 79 9.14 -10.21 -1.01
CA GLY A 79 8.14 -11.08 -0.36
C GLY A 79 7.07 -10.33 0.45
N ILE A 80 6.82 -9.06 0.14
CA ILE A 80 5.86 -8.21 0.87
C ILE A 80 4.44 -8.51 0.40
N ASN A 81 3.69 -9.22 1.23
CA ASN A 81 2.28 -9.52 0.98
C ASN A 81 1.42 -8.25 0.86
N PHE A 82 0.31 -8.33 0.11
CA PHE A 82 -0.60 -7.20 -0.09
C PHE A 82 -1.15 -6.61 1.22
N LEU A 83 -1.34 -7.44 2.24
CA LEU A 83 -1.82 -7.01 3.55
C LEU A 83 -0.72 -6.43 4.44
N ALA A 84 0.56 -6.73 4.16
CA ALA A 84 1.70 -6.30 4.96
C ALA A 84 2.27 -4.93 4.51
N GLN A 85 1.74 -4.35 3.43
CA GLN A 85 2.30 -3.16 2.76
C GLN A 85 2.33 -1.89 3.63
N TYR A 86 1.38 -1.76 4.56
CA TYR A 86 1.20 -0.56 5.38
C TYR A 86 1.93 -0.64 6.71
N LYS A 87 2.53 -1.78 7.03
CA LYS A 87 3.29 -1.95 8.26
C LYS A 87 4.67 -1.33 8.04
N SER A 88 4.87 -0.11 8.53
CA SER A 88 6.21 0.36 8.90
C SER A 88 6.73 -0.67 9.90
N GLN A 89 7.71 -1.47 9.52
CA GLN A 89 8.28 -2.52 10.38
C GLN A 89 9.09 -1.87 11.50
N GLY A 90 8.40 -1.23 12.45
CA GLY A 90 8.94 -0.66 13.69
C GLY A 90 9.04 -1.68 14.82
N SER A 91 9.06 -2.98 14.51
CA SER A 91 9.29 -4.02 15.51
C SER A 91 10.06 -5.17 14.87
N THR A 92 11.29 -5.30 15.35
CA THR A 92 12.20 -6.45 15.23
C THR A 92 12.55 -6.87 13.81
N VAL A 93 13.54 -6.18 13.26
CA VAL A 93 14.56 -6.79 12.42
C VAL A 93 15.32 -7.81 13.30
N HIS A 94 14.81 -9.03 13.41
CA HIS A 94 15.71 -10.16 13.64
C HIS A 94 16.14 -10.65 12.27
N ILE A 95 17.24 -10.06 11.78
CA ILE A 95 18.06 -10.68 10.75
C ILE A 95 18.49 -12.04 11.33
N LYS A 96 17.87 -13.13 10.88
CA LYS A 96 18.53 -14.43 10.93
C LYS A 96 19.55 -14.42 9.81
N GLN A 97 20.81 -14.14 10.16
CA GLN A 97 21.93 -14.63 9.38
C GLN A 97 21.92 -16.16 9.49
N VAL A 98 21.77 -16.83 8.35
CA VAL A 98 22.23 -18.21 8.13
C VAL A 98 22.93 -18.22 6.78
#